data_AF-A0A9D7PYY7-F1
#
_entry.id   AF-A0A9D7PYY7-F1
#
_cell.length_a   1.000
_cell.length_b   1.000
_cell.length_c   1.000
_cell.angle_alpha   90.00
_cell.angle_beta   90.00
_cell.angle_gamma   90.00
#
_symmetry.space_group_name_H-M   'P 1'
#
loop_
_entity.id
_entity.type
_entity.pdbx_description
1 polymer ?
#
loop_
_entity_poly.entity_id
_entity_poly.type
_entity_poly.pdbx_seq_one_letter_code
_entity_poly.pdbx_strand_id
1 'polypeptide(L)'
;MLNKLNRLINKFRQYNSGFNFAISEYQNKEAEERVEFFLRIRDEYLIGNSGSRLKEETKKDFLQMVYPSQDVTSELRKCRNFSSIASLEIGETWIATYSADSKAGAVYRMKLCREKLSAPSQLDRKSVSVLIRMISEFINDNITDQKFFVPQQQIIGYEPLLFDAFDTYVDEIKVKGRSHELPLAMSLLSLIFNRVLPVNVAFTGALNEFGKIERVSGLSEKIKAIIDEYPEVDTLFIPKRNEFDDFIRPINIKIIAVDRFSDLVEIIFPDYKNLIDGNIKEKIYFEVLKNVELTLPKHLPKTMDTPKAILFTLKYSYNGELGTEVMNKLDLVNEIGSIGKDDSAWLILDNVRPNWYVSFLSSKFYNKCSVFAVTSKSDGFQHAVVVFKRGNVGVKPGDKIPYKLIEQTSS
;
A
#
# COMPACT_ATOMS: atom_id res chain seq x y z
N MET A 1 10.94 46.37 -4.90
CA MET A 1 11.13 45.08 -4.20
C MET A 1 9.98 44.11 -4.50
N LEU A 2 8.72 44.50 -4.26
CA LEU A 2 7.52 43.68 -4.50
C LEU A 2 7.40 43.11 -5.94
N ASN A 3 7.69 43.89 -6.98
CA ASN A 3 7.66 43.39 -8.37
C ASN A 3 8.78 42.40 -8.71
N LYS A 4 9.94 42.50 -8.04
CA LYS A 4 11.03 41.52 -8.16
C LYS A 4 10.68 40.24 -7.38
N LEU A 5 10.01 40.37 -6.23
CA LEU A 5 9.43 39.26 -5.46
C LEU A 5 8.37 38.52 -6.26
N ASN A 6 7.40 39.22 -6.86
CA ASN A 6 6.39 38.59 -7.71
C ASN A 6 6.99 37.93 -8.97
N ARG A 7 8.10 38.46 -9.51
CA ARG A 7 8.83 37.79 -10.60
C ARG A 7 9.59 36.55 -10.13
N LEU A 8 10.21 36.58 -8.96
CA LEU A 8 10.82 35.39 -8.35
C LEU A 8 9.76 34.35 -8.01
N ILE A 9 8.65 34.76 -7.38
CA ILE A 9 7.47 33.92 -7.14
C ILE A 9 7.01 33.30 -8.45
N ASN A 10 6.97 34.06 -9.55
CA ASN A 10 6.58 33.54 -10.86
C ASN A 10 7.65 32.68 -11.55
N LYS A 11 8.94 32.86 -11.21
CA LYS A 11 10.09 32.12 -11.74
C LYS A 11 10.31 30.80 -10.98
N PHE A 12 10.08 30.82 -9.67
CA PHE A 12 10.08 29.70 -8.73
C PHE A 12 8.66 29.24 -8.42
N ARG A 13 7.70 29.56 -9.30
CA ARG A 13 6.28 29.24 -9.16
C ARG A 13 6.15 27.74 -9.33
N GLN A 14 6.41 26.99 -8.26
CA GLN A 14 5.59 25.87 -7.83
C GLN A 14 5.99 25.36 -6.43
N TYR A 15 5.01 25.51 -5.53
CA TYR A 15 4.63 24.65 -4.41
C TYR A 15 5.64 24.18 -3.36
N ASN A 16 6.75 24.90 -3.16
CA ASN A 16 7.37 24.85 -1.85
C ASN A 16 6.53 25.72 -0.89
N SER A 17 5.52 25.11 -0.25
CA SER A 17 4.58 25.77 0.66
C SER A 17 5.29 26.61 1.71
N GLY A 18 6.43 26.14 2.24
CA GLY A 18 7.25 26.90 3.17
C GLY A 18 7.74 28.22 2.60
N PHE A 19 8.13 28.27 1.31
CA PHE A 19 8.50 29.53 0.66
C PHE A 19 7.29 30.43 0.44
N ASN A 20 6.16 29.89 -0.02
CA ASN A 20 4.95 30.69 -0.23
C ASN A 20 4.42 31.27 1.09
N PHE A 21 4.44 30.46 2.16
CA PHE A 21 4.12 30.87 3.51
C PHE A 21 5.08 31.96 4.00
N ALA A 22 6.39 31.72 3.90
CA ALA A 22 7.39 32.70 4.29
C ALA A 22 7.22 34.03 3.55
N ILE A 23 6.89 33.97 2.27
CA ILE A 23 6.63 35.16 1.44
C ILE A 23 5.34 35.87 1.85
N SER A 24 4.25 35.14 2.08
CA SER A 24 2.96 35.69 2.53
C SER A 24 3.14 36.41 3.87
N GLU A 25 3.77 35.74 4.83
CA GLU A 25 4.14 36.31 6.13
C GLU A 25 5.01 37.55 5.99
N TYR A 26 6.02 37.52 5.10
CA TYR A 26 6.86 38.69 4.83
C TYR A 26 6.06 39.88 4.26
N GLN A 27 5.10 39.62 3.36
CA GLN A 27 4.26 40.67 2.78
C GLN A 27 3.36 41.33 3.81
N ASN A 28 2.83 40.54 4.75
CA ASN A 28 1.93 41.00 5.82
C ASN A 28 2.64 41.68 6.99
N LYS A 29 3.98 41.61 7.06
CA LYS A 29 4.78 42.26 8.10
C LYS A 29 5.09 43.72 7.80
N GLU A 30 5.25 44.50 8.85
CA GLU A 30 5.68 45.90 8.76
C GLU A 30 7.13 46.00 8.27
N ALA A 31 7.50 47.16 7.71
CA ALA A 31 8.81 47.36 7.09
C ALA A 31 9.99 47.05 8.03
N GLU A 32 9.82 47.36 9.32
CA GLU A 32 10.82 47.15 10.36
C GLU A 32 10.95 45.67 10.76
N GLU A 33 9.85 44.92 10.76
CA GLU A 33 9.79 43.49 11.12
C GLU A 33 10.25 42.56 9.99
N ARG A 34 10.15 43.04 8.74
CA ARG A 34 10.52 42.27 7.54
C ARG A 34 11.97 41.82 7.56
N VAL A 35 12.88 42.65 8.07
CA VAL A 35 14.31 42.33 8.15
C VAL A 35 14.56 41.20 9.15
N GLU A 36 13.97 41.28 10.34
CA GLU A 36 14.10 40.25 11.37
C GLU A 36 13.47 38.92 10.93
N PHE A 37 12.27 38.97 10.38
CA PHE A 37 11.61 37.80 9.82
C PHE A 37 12.45 37.16 8.70
N PHE A 38 13.04 37.96 7.82
CA PHE A 38 13.93 37.43 6.80
C PHE A 38 15.18 36.77 7.38
N LEU A 39 15.83 37.39 8.38
CA LEU A 39 17.01 36.80 9.01
C LEU A 39 16.67 35.44 9.62
N ARG A 40 15.48 35.33 10.25
CA ARG A 40 14.95 34.05 10.72
C ARG A 40 14.78 33.03 9.59
N ILE A 41 14.13 33.41 8.48
CA ILE A 41 13.95 32.51 7.33
C ILE A 41 15.30 32.13 6.70
N ARG A 42 16.25 33.05 6.59
CA ARG A 42 17.60 32.74 6.10
C ARG A 42 18.28 31.73 7.01
N ASP A 43 18.24 31.94 8.31
CA ASP A 43 18.94 31.10 9.27
C ASP A 43 18.30 29.70 9.33
N GLU A 44 16.96 29.63 9.34
CA GLU A 44 16.21 28.38 9.33
C GLU A 44 16.32 27.62 7.99
N TYR A 45 16.16 28.32 6.85
CA TYR A 45 15.92 27.69 5.55
C TYR A 45 17.08 27.79 4.56
N LEU A 46 18.10 28.64 4.77
CA LEU A 46 19.27 28.71 3.88
C LEU A 46 20.56 28.21 4.55
N ILE A 47 20.71 28.53 5.84
CA ILE A 47 21.86 28.09 6.65
C ILE A 47 21.55 26.77 7.37
N GLY A 48 20.30 26.58 7.79
CA GLY A 48 19.82 25.35 8.41
C GLY A 48 19.79 24.15 7.47
N ASN A 49 19.40 22.98 8.02
CA ASN A 49 19.34 21.71 7.28
C ASN A 49 18.43 21.79 6.05
N SER A 50 17.32 22.53 6.12
CA SER A 50 16.36 22.68 5.03
C SER A 50 16.96 23.39 3.81
N GLY A 51 18.00 24.23 3.99
CA GLY A 51 18.69 24.91 2.89
C GLY A 51 19.53 24.01 2.03
N SER A 52 19.86 22.80 2.49
CA SER A 52 20.58 21.82 1.69
C SER A 52 19.79 21.30 0.48
N ARG A 53 18.49 21.60 0.38
CA ARG A 53 17.66 21.15 -0.75
C ARG A 53 17.45 22.23 -1.82
N LEU A 54 18.00 23.42 -1.63
CA LEU A 54 17.89 24.48 -2.62
C LEU A 54 19.14 24.52 -3.51
N LYS A 55 18.90 24.62 -4.82
CA LYS A 55 19.96 24.90 -5.80
C LYS A 55 20.67 26.19 -5.45
N GLU A 56 21.95 26.26 -5.79
CA GLU A 56 22.80 27.42 -5.49
C GLU A 56 22.26 28.69 -6.16
N GLU A 57 21.72 28.58 -7.37
CA GLU A 57 21.06 29.69 -8.08
C GLU A 57 19.83 30.19 -7.34
N THR A 58 19.02 29.29 -6.77
CA THR A 58 17.83 29.66 -5.98
C THR A 58 18.23 30.41 -4.71
N LYS A 59 19.26 29.92 -4.00
CA LYS A 59 19.83 30.60 -2.82
C LYS A 59 20.35 31.99 -3.19
N LYS A 60 21.09 32.09 -4.28
CA LYS A 60 21.66 33.34 -4.79
C LYS A 60 20.57 34.35 -5.16
N ASP A 61 19.55 33.92 -5.89
CA ASP A 61 18.41 34.77 -6.27
C ASP A 61 17.67 35.28 -5.02
N PHE A 62 17.47 34.42 -4.01
CA PHE A 62 16.83 34.81 -2.74
C PHE A 62 17.68 35.82 -1.93
N LEU A 63 18.99 35.60 -1.82
CA LEU A 63 19.91 36.51 -1.13
C LEU A 63 20.03 37.87 -1.84
N GLN A 64 20.10 37.89 -3.18
CA GLN A 64 20.16 39.11 -4.00
C GLN A 64 18.95 40.02 -3.81
N MET A 65 17.79 39.44 -3.52
CA MET A 65 16.59 40.22 -3.28
C MET A 65 16.67 41.07 -2.02
N VAL A 66 17.33 40.54 -0.99
CA VAL A 66 17.33 41.14 0.34
C VAL A 66 18.55 41.98 0.60
N TYR A 67 19.67 41.60 0.00
CA TYR A 67 20.89 42.38 0.02
C TYR A 67 21.26 42.89 -1.38
N PRO A 68 20.43 43.74 -2.02
CA PRO A 68 20.68 44.20 -3.38
C PRO A 68 21.97 45.02 -3.54
N SER A 69 22.56 45.48 -2.43
CA SER A 69 23.78 46.29 -2.37
C SER A 69 24.96 45.60 -1.66
N GLN A 70 24.83 44.37 -1.17
CA GLN A 70 25.92 43.65 -0.50
C GLN A 70 26.51 42.55 -1.39
N ASP A 71 27.69 42.06 -1.02
CA ASP A 71 28.33 40.92 -1.67
C ASP A 71 27.56 39.62 -1.34
N VAL A 72 26.62 39.28 -2.21
CA VAL A 72 25.84 38.04 -2.17
C VAL A 72 26.75 36.80 -2.12
N THR A 73 27.94 36.88 -2.70
CA THR A 73 28.90 35.77 -2.73
C THR A 73 29.35 35.40 -1.31
N SER A 74 29.57 36.40 -0.46
CA SER A 74 29.94 36.20 0.94
C SER A 74 28.80 35.56 1.75
N GLU A 75 27.55 35.98 1.53
CA GLU A 75 26.39 35.39 2.21
C GLU A 75 26.09 33.97 1.70
N LEU A 76 26.25 33.71 0.41
CA LEU A 76 26.01 32.40 -0.19
C LEU A 76 26.97 31.34 0.38
N ARG A 77 28.22 31.71 0.70
CA ARG A 77 29.19 30.82 1.37
C ARG A 77 28.77 30.38 2.77
N LYS A 78 27.86 31.11 3.41
CA LYS A 78 27.30 30.74 4.72
C LYS A 78 26.15 29.74 4.58
N CYS A 79 25.52 29.69 3.40
CA CYS A 79 24.47 28.71 3.13
C CYS A 79 25.07 27.32 2.99
N ARG A 80 24.30 26.29 3.39
CA ARG A 80 24.73 24.92 3.15
C ARG A 80 24.77 24.63 1.65
N ASN A 81 25.71 23.80 1.21
CA ASN A 81 25.69 23.27 -0.14
C ASN A 81 24.46 22.40 -0.35
N PHE A 82 24.09 22.19 -1.61
CA PHE A 82 23.07 21.20 -1.92
C PHE A 82 23.54 19.82 -1.42
N SER A 83 22.70 19.10 -0.68
CA SER A 83 22.96 17.71 -0.30
C SER A 83 21.69 16.89 -0.51
N SER A 84 21.79 15.83 -1.31
CA SER A 84 20.71 14.87 -1.47
C SER A 84 20.34 14.27 -0.12
N ILE A 85 19.06 14.11 0.15
CA ILE A 85 18.64 13.34 1.31
C ILE A 85 18.61 11.87 0.92
N ALA A 86 19.42 11.08 1.60
CA ALA A 86 19.11 9.67 1.75
C ALA A 86 17.83 9.60 2.59
N SER A 87 16.66 9.44 1.97
CA SER A 87 15.53 8.85 2.69
C SER A 87 16.03 7.50 3.20
N LEU A 88 16.06 7.38 4.52
CA LEU A 88 16.38 6.15 5.23
C LEU A 88 15.12 5.54 5.85
N GLU A 89 13.97 6.18 5.68
CA GLU A 89 12.72 5.78 6.31
C GLU A 89 11.89 4.89 5.38
N ILE A 90 11.35 3.83 5.96
CA ILE A 90 10.44 2.90 5.29
C ILE A 90 9.09 3.61 5.05
N GLY A 91 8.52 3.42 3.86
CA GLY A 91 7.23 4.02 3.49
C GLY A 91 7.32 5.47 3.01
N GLU A 92 8.53 5.97 2.72
CA GLU A 92 8.75 7.30 2.17
C GLU A 92 8.98 7.25 0.65
N THR A 93 8.39 8.19 -0.11
CA THR A 93 8.59 8.31 -1.56
C THR A 93 8.33 9.74 -2.06
N TRP A 94 8.69 10.01 -3.31
CA TRP A 94 8.29 11.22 -4.03
C TRP A 94 6.95 11.08 -4.75
N ILE A 95 6.12 12.12 -4.68
CA ILE A 95 4.88 12.24 -5.45
C ILE A 95 4.97 13.44 -6.37
N ALA A 96 4.90 13.20 -7.69
CA ALA A 96 4.71 14.27 -8.66
C ALA A 96 3.21 14.47 -8.96
N THR A 97 2.72 15.68 -8.68
CA THR A 97 1.33 16.12 -8.85
C THR A 97 1.23 17.19 -9.94
N TYR A 98 0.01 17.46 -10.40
CA TYR A 98 -0.27 18.53 -11.36
C TYR A 98 -1.55 19.26 -10.99
N SER A 99 -1.48 20.58 -10.93
CA SER A 99 -2.62 21.47 -10.74
C SER A 99 -3.11 21.98 -12.09
N ALA A 100 -4.32 21.58 -12.47
CA ALA A 100 -4.97 22.07 -13.69
C ALA A 100 -5.24 23.58 -13.65
N ASP A 101 -5.57 24.10 -12.46
CA ASP A 101 -5.92 25.51 -12.26
C ASP A 101 -4.73 26.44 -12.52
N SER A 102 -3.52 26.00 -12.17
CA SER A 102 -2.28 26.78 -12.34
C SER A 102 -1.37 26.29 -13.46
N LYS A 103 -1.75 25.19 -14.14
CA LYS A 103 -0.97 24.52 -15.20
C LYS A 103 0.47 24.22 -14.78
N ALA A 104 0.55 23.50 -13.67
CA ALA A 104 1.70 23.52 -12.79
C ALA A 104 1.95 22.13 -12.19
N GLY A 105 3.18 21.64 -12.25
CA GLY A 105 3.61 20.47 -11.51
C GLY A 105 3.93 20.82 -10.06
N ALA A 106 3.92 19.84 -9.17
CA ALA A 106 4.50 20.00 -7.86
C ALA A 106 5.02 18.65 -7.41
N VAL A 107 6.14 18.63 -6.69
CA VAL A 107 6.65 17.39 -6.11
C VAL A 107 6.62 17.50 -4.59
N TYR A 108 6.12 16.46 -3.95
CA TYR A 108 6.08 16.34 -2.50
C TYR A 108 6.79 15.08 -2.06
N ARG A 109 7.39 15.15 -0.87
CA ARG A 109 7.81 13.97 -0.13
C ARG A 109 6.59 13.44 0.60
N MET A 110 6.22 12.19 0.34
CA MET A 110 5.18 11.51 1.11
C MET A 110 5.83 10.60 2.13
N LYS A 111 5.33 10.67 3.36
CA LYS A 111 5.71 9.75 4.44
C LYS A 111 4.46 9.14 5.08
N LEU A 112 4.50 7.83 5.34
CA LEU A 112 3.45 7.12 6.07
C LEU A 112 3.69 7.25 7.58
N CYS A 113 2.74 7.85 8.32
CA CYS A 113 2.86 8.09 9.76
C CYS A 113 1.78 7.34 10.56
N ARG A 114 2.12 6.79 11.73
CA ARG A 114 1.15 6.16 12.64
C ARG A 114 0.31 7.14 13.46
N GLU A 115 0.71 8.40 13.53
CA GLU A 115 0.04 9.38 14.37
C GLU A 115 -1.23 9.92 13.69
N LYS A 116 -2.36 9.86 14.39
CA LYS A 116 -3.58 10.57 14.00
C LYS A 116 -3.29 12.06 14.10
N LEU A 117 -2.87 12.66 13.00
CA LEU A 117 -2.99 14.10 12.89
C LEU A 117 -4.48 14.42 12.84
N SER A 118 -4.90 15.41 13.61
CA SER A 118 -6.27 15.94 13.61
C SER A 118 -6.65 16.64 12.29
N ALA A 119 -5.77 16.60 11.28
CA ALA A 119 -5.96 17.22 9.99
C ALA A 119 -6.79 16.32 9.04
N PRO A 120 -7.62 16.92 8.16
CA PRO A 120 -8.30 16.18 7.11
C PRO A 120 -7.28 15.50 6.18
N SER A 121 -7.50 14.23 5.86
CA SER A 121 -6.60 13.49 4.97
C SER A 121 -6.47 14.19 3.61
N GLN A 122 -5.24 14.52 3.22
CA GLN A 122 -4.92 15.23 1.98
C GLN A 122 -5.17 14.37 0.73
N LEU A 123 -5.16 13.05 0.92
CA LEU A 123 -5.55 12.04 -0.06
C LEU A 123 -6.94 11.50 0.25
N ASP A 124 -7.70 11.16 -0.78
CA ASP A 124 -9.03 10.57 -0.62
C ASP A 124 -8.93 9.22 0.11
N ARG A 125 -9.58 9.10 1.27
CA ARG A 125 -9.61 7.85 2.05
C ARG A 125 -10.14 6.67 1.24
N LYS A 126 -11.03 6.92 0.28
CA LYS A 126 -11.52 5.87 -0.64
C LYS A 126 -10.40 5.38 -1.57
N SER A 127 -9.53 6.26 -2.05
CA SER A 127 -8.37 5.85 -2.85
C SER A 127 -7.42 4.98 -2.02
N VAL A 128 -7.17 5.35 -0.75
CA VAL A 128 -6.31 4.56 0.15
C VAL A 128 -6.87 3.14 0.36
N SER A 129 -8.16 3.00 0.64
CA SER A 129 -8.77 1.68 0.87
C SER A 129 -8.76 0.79 -0.38
N VAL A 130 -8.99 1.37 -1.56
CA VAL A 130 -8.90 0.65 -2.84
C VAL A 130 -7.48 0.17 -3.10
N LEU A 131 -6.47 0.99 -2.82
CA LEU A 131 -5.07 0.61 -3.00
C LEU A 131 -4.64 -0.48 -2.02
N ILE A 132 -5.07 -0.41 -0.76
CA ILE A 132 -4.82 -1.48 0.22
C ILE A 132 -5.39 -2.80 -0.28
N ARG A 133 -6.63 -2.80 -0.81
CA ARG A 133 -7.23 -4.02 -1.38
C ARG A 133 -6.41 -4.54 -2.55
N MET A 134 -6.05 -3.69 -3.50
CA MET A 134 -5.24 -4.06 -4.67
C MET A 134 -3.87 -4.64 -4.28
N ILE A 135 -3.17 -4.01 -3.33
CA ILE A 135 -1.88 -4.51 -2.81
C ILE A 135 -2.05 -5.87 -2.15
N SER A 136 -3.13 -6.04 -1.39
CA SER A 136 -3.42 -7.31 -0.73
C SER A 136 -3.68 -8.41 -1.74
N GLU A 137 -4.41 -8.11 -2.81
CA GLU A 137 -4.62 -9.04 -3.91
C GLU A 137 -3.29 -9.40 -4.57
N PHE A 138 -2.49 -8.41 -4.93
CA PHE A 138 -1.15 -8.62 -5.52
C PHE A 138 -0.27 -9.51 -4.65
N ILE A 139 -0.19 -9.24 -3.33
CA ILE A 139 0.61 -10.04 -2.40
C ILE A 139 0.08 -11.47 -2.37
N ASN A 140 -1.23 -11.65 -2.15
CA ASN A 140 -1.85 -12.95 -2.03
C ASN A 140 -1.69 -13.81 -3.30
N ASP A 141 -1.74 -13.20 -4.47
CA ASP A 141 -1.56 -13.90 -5.74
C ASP A 141 -0.09 -14.33 -5.97
N ASN A 142 0.85 -13.83 -5.16
CA ASN A 142 2.28 -14.15 -5.23
C ASN A 142 2.82 -14.91 -4.01
N ILE A 143 1.98 -15.23 -3.03
CA ILE A 143 2.37 -16.11 -1.92
C ILE A 143 2.48 -17.55 -2.46
N THR A 144 3.59 -18.21 -2.14
CA THR A 144 3.89 -19.55 -2.66
C THR A 144 3.21 -20.67 -1.87
N ASP A 145 2.93 -20.44 -0.59
CA ASP A 145 2.27 -21.39 0.31
C ASP A 145 0.76 -21.10 0.43
N GLN A 146 -0.01 -22.00 1.05
CA GLN A 146 -1.44 -21.81 1.41
C GLN A 146 -1.64 -20.75 2.51
N LYS A 147 -0.90 -19.64 2.44
CA LYS A 147 -0.93 -18.55 3.40
C LYS A 147 -1.70 -17.39 2.78
N PHE A 148 -2.49 -16.72 3.60
CA PHE A 148 -3.15 -15.48 3.21
C PHE A 148 -2.58 -14.29 3.99
N PHE A 149 -2.25 -13.22 3.27
CA PHE A 149 -1.87 -11.93 3.82
C PHE A 149 -3.10 -11.08 4.11
N VAL A 150 -3.27 -10.70 5.39
CA VAL A 150 -4.26 -9.71 5.80
C VAL A 150 -3.55 -8.37 5.98
N PRO A 151 -3.82 -7.36 5.13
CA PRO A 151 -3.14 -6.06 5.19
C PRO A 151 -3.40 -5.27 6.48
N GLN A 152 -4.49 -5.62 7.18
CA GLN A 152 -5.10 -4.78 8.20
C GLN A 152 -4.12 -4.49 9.34
N GLN A 153 -3.30 -5.41 9.85
CA GLN A 153 -2.44 -5.05 10.99
C GLN A 153 -1.17 -4.28 10.62
N GLN A 154 -0.63 -4.46 9.40
CA GLN A 154 0.63 -3.82 9.02
C GLN A 154 0.43 -2.37 8.54
N ILE A 155 -0.72 -2.08 7.94
CA ILE A 155 -1.02 -0.79 7.30
C ILE A 155 -2.01 0.04 8.12
N ILE A 156 -2.89 -0.57 8.93
CA ILE A 156 -3.86 0.22 9.73
C ILE A 156 -3.14 1.19 10.65
N GLY A 157 -3.65 2.41 10.68
CA GLY A 157 -3.12 3.50 11.48
C GLY A 157 -2.07 4.33 10.76
N TYR A 158 -1.55 3.88 9.62
CA TYR A 158 -0.68 4.72 8.80
C TYR A 158 -1.50 5.69 7.93
N GLU A 159 -1.19 6.98 8.03
CA GLU A 159 -1.73 8.02 7.17
C GLU A 159 -0.62 8.63 6.30
N PRO A 160 -0.88 8.86 5.00
CA PRO A 160 0.06 9.53 4.11
C PRO A 160 0.08 11.03 4.40
N LEU A 161 1.24 11.54 4.77
CA LEU A 161 1.49 12.97 4.99
C LEU A 161 2.42 13.49 3.91
N LEU A 162 2.14 14.71 3.43
CA LEU A 162 2.97 15.39 2.45
C LEU A 162 3.85 16.44 3.11
N PHE A 163 5.10 16.45 2.70
CA PHE A 163 6.11 17.41 3.07
C PHE A 163 6.65 18.07 1.82
N ASP A 164 6.88 19.37 1.89
CA ASP A 164 7.49 20.11 0.80
C ASP A 164 9.01 19.90 0.73
N ALA A 165 9.65 20.61 -0.21
CA ALA A 165 11.09 20.58 -0.36
C ALA A 165 11.84 21.15 0.85
N PHE A 166 11.20 21.72 1.87
CA PHE A 166 11.86 22.09 3.14
C PHE A 166 11.66 21.10 4.27
N ASP A 167 10.97 20.00 3.99
CA ASP A 167 10.52 19.07 5.01
C ASP A 167 9.47 19.65 5.96
N THR A 168 8.71 20.63 5.48
CA THR A 168 7.60 21.20 6.22
C THR A 168 6.34 20.44 5.87
N TYR A 169 5.59 20.00 6.88
CA TYR A 169 4.30 19.36 6.69
C TYR A 169 3.31 20.33 6.03
N VAL A 170 2.56 19.85 5.03
CA VAL A 170 1.71 20.72 4.20
C VAL A 170 0.24 20.32 4.28
N ASP A 171 -0.53 20.88 5.19
CA ASP A 171 -1.91 20.50 5.49
C ASP A 171 -2.97 21.00 4.47
N GLU A 172 -2.74 22.15 3.83
CA GLU A 172 -3.72 22.79 2.95
C GLU A 172 -3.80 22.19 1.53
N ILE A 173 -2.86 21.31 1.17
CA ILE A 173 -2.76 20.82 -0.21
C ILE A 173 -3.70 19.64 -0.44
N LYS A 174 -4.71 19.88 -1.28
CA LYS A 174 -5.54 18.83 -1.86
C LYS A 174 -4.89 18.35 -3.14
N VAL A 175 -4.29 17.16 -3.10
CA VAL A 175 -3.79 16.50 -4.31
C VAL A 175 -4.98 16.13 -5.20
N LYS A 176 -5.19 16.91 -6.27
CA LYS A 176 -6.25 16.64 -7.24
C LYS A 176 -5.79 15.56 -8.23
N GLY A 177 -6.70 14.65 -8.57
CA GLY A 177 -6.47 13.59 -9.56
C GLY A 177 -5.78 12.35 -8.98
N ARG A 178 -5.60 11.33 -9.83
CA ARG A 178 -5.22 9.97 -9.44
C ARG A 178 -3.72 9.65 -9.60
N SER A 179 -2.89 10.63 -9.97
CA SER A 179 -1.46 10.37 -10.24
C SER A 179 -0.62 10.04 -9.00
N HIS A 180 -1.19 10.21 -7.81
CA HIS A 180 -0.59 9.86 -6.52
C HIS A 180 -0.78 8.38 -6.14
N GLU A 181 -1.66 7.67 -6.84
CA GLU A 181 -2.00 6.29 -6.49
C GLU A 181 -0.80 5.35 -6.63
N LEU A 182 -0.01 5.50 -7.70
CA LEU A 182 1.18 4.68 -7.92
C LEU A 182 2.27 4.92 -6.86
N PRO A 183 2.70 6.17 -6.56
CA PRO A 183 3.59 6.44 -5.43
C PRO A 183 3.08 5.89 -4.10
N LEU A 184 1.79 6.07 -3.80
CA LEU A 184 1.19 5.58 -2.56
C LEU A 184 1.23 4.06 -2.48
N ALA A 185 0.95 3.37 -3.58
CA ALA A 185 1.05 1.93 -3.61
C ALA A 185 2.48 1.43 -3.35
N MET A 186 3.49 2.10 -3.92
CA MET A 186 4.90 1.78 -3.70
C MET A 186 5.34 2.04 -2.26
N SER A 187 4.91 3.15 -1.64
CA SER A 187 5.17 3.42 -0.21
C SER A 187 4.55 2.37 0.71
N LEU A 188 3.33 1.93 0.40
CA LEU A 188 2.68 0.87 1.16
C LEU A 188 3.43 -0.46 1.03
N LEU A 189 3.89 -0.83 -0.17
CA LEU A 189 4.73 -2.02 -0.37
C LEU A 189 6.07 -1.90 0.35
N SER A 190 6.70 -0.73 0.32
CA SER A 190 7.92 -0.45 1.08
C SER A 190 7.73 -0.75 2.57
N LEU A 191 6.60 -0.32 3.14
CA LEU A 191 6.21 -0.60 4.52
C LEU A 191 6.03 -2.10 4.79
N ILE A 192 5.28 -2.80 3.94
CA ILE A 192 5.01 -4.24 4.08
C ILE A 192 6.29 -5.07 3.94
N PHE A 193 7.12 -4.73 2.95
CA PHE A 193 8.36 -5.43 2.67
C PHE A 193 9.50 -5.05 3.62
N ASN A 194 9.30 -4.02 4.45
CA ASN A 194 10.34 -3.49 5.33
C ASN A 194 11.61 -3.17 4.53
N ARG A 195 11.44 -2.43 3.41
CA ARG A 195 12.48 -2.03 2.46
C ARG A 195 12.32 -0.57 2.08
N VAL A 196 13.40 0.19 2.10
CA VAL A 196 13.42 1.61 1.70
C VAL A 196 13.30 1.70 0.17
N LEU A 197 12.55 2.68 -0.33
CA LEU A 197 12.49 2.98 -1.76
C LEU A 197 13.75 3.77 -2.18
N PRO A 198 14.30 3.54 -3.37
CA PRO A 198 15.44 4.31 -3.84
C PRO A 198 15.11 5.81 -3.95
N VAL A 199 15.93 6.65 -3.32
CA VAL A 199 15.71 8.11 -3.24
C VAL A 199 15.82 8.82 -4.59
N ASN A 200 16.54 8.21 -5.52
CA ASN A 200 16.74 8.71 -6.88
C ASN A 200 15.60 8.31 -7.83
N VAL A 201 14.56 7.65 -7.32
CA VAL A 201 13.43 7.17 -8.11
C VAL A 201 12.16 7.93 -7.72
N ALA A 202 11.46 8.45 -8.74
CA ALA A 202 10.11 9.00 -8.60
C ALA A 202 9.08 8.19 -9.40
N PHE A 203 7.82 8.28 -8.97
CA PHE A 203 6.70 7.58 -9.60
C PHE A 203 5.58 8.58 -9.95
N THR A 204 4.86 8.31 -11.04
CA THR A 204 3.57 8.97 -11.31
C THR A 204 2.67 7.99 -12.04
N GLY A 205 1.40 7.92 -11.65
CA GLY A 205 0.47 6.97 -12.27
C GLY A 205 -0.82 6.82 -11.49
N ALA A 206 -1.89 6.54 -12.21
CA ALA A 206 -3.15 6.08 -11.64
C ALA A 206 -3.21 4.55 -11.74
N LEU A 207 -3.83 3.89 -10.77
CA LEU A 207 -3.94 2.44 -10.71
C LEU A 207 -5.40 2.03 -10.81
N ASN A 208 -5.73 1.13 -11.73
CA ASN A 208 -7.04 0.49 -11.70
C ASN A 208 -7.03 -0.77 -10.80
N GLU A 209 -8.21 -1.33 -10.56
CA GLU A 209 -8.38 -2.51 -9.71
C GLU A 209 -7.68 -3.78 -10.24
N PHE A 210 -7.26 -3.78 -11.51
CA PHE A 210 -6.52 -4.89 -12.15
C PHE A 210 -5.00 -4.65 -12.18
N GLY A 211 -4.50 -3.69 -11.42
CA GLY A 211 -3.08 -3.34 -11.36
C GLY A 211 -2.53 -2.75 -12.67
N LYS A 212 -3.39 -2.22 -13.55
CA LYS A 212 -2.93 -1.48 -14.74
C LYS A 212 -2.62 -0.05 -14.36
N ILE A 213 -1.48 0.45 -14.88
CA ILE A 213 -1.03 1.82 -14.69
C ILE A 213 -1.63 2.70 -15.79
N GLU A 214 -2.59 3.53 -15.41
CA GLU A 214 -3.35 4.40 -16.32
C GLU A 214 -2.62 5.72 -16.59
N ARG A 215 -2.90 6.28 -17.78
CA ARG A 215 -2.33 7.56 -18.25
C ARG A 215 -2.67 8.68 -17.27
N VAL A 216 -1.70 9.55 -17.00
CA VAL A 216 -1.89 10.76 -16.18
C VAL A 216 -1.73 12.02 -17.01
N SER A 217 -2.35 13.12 -16.59
CA SER A 217 -2.15 14.44 -17.19
C SER A 217 -0.95 15.18 -16.58
N GLY A 218 -0.50 16.22 -17.29
CA GLY A 218 0.50 17.18 -16.81
C GLY A 218 1.89 16.58 -16.65
N LEU A 219 2.28 15.63 -17.51
CA LEU A 219 3.56 14.93 -17.37
C LEU A 219 4.75 15.87 -17.60
N SER A 220 4.69 16.75 -18.59
CA SER A 220 5.73 17.75 -18.87
C SER A 220 6.01 18.63 -17.65
N GLU A 221 4.95 19.09 -16.98
CA GLU A 221 5.04 19.96 -15.81
C GLU A 221 5.56 19.19 -14.59
N LYS A 222 5.16 17.92 -14.42
CA LYS A 222 5.71 17.04 -13.38
C LYS A 222 7.20 16.79 -13.56
N ILE A 223 7.64 16.49 -14.78
CA ILE A 223 9.05 16.29 -15.11
C ILE A 223 9.83 17.55 -14.79
N LYS A 224 9.32 18.72 -15.20
CA LYS A 224 9.96 20.00 -14.91
C LYS A 224 10.10 20.23 -13.40
N ALA A 225 9.04 19.98 -12.63
CA ALA A 225 9.08 20.11 -11.17
C ALA A 225 10.14 19.18 -10.54
N ILE A 226 10.24 17.93 -10.98
CA ILE A 226 11.29 17.00 -10.51
C ILE A 226 12.68 17.56 -10.79
N ILE A 227 12.95 18.01 -12.03
CA ILE A 227 14.25 18.55 -12.42
C ILE A 227 14.61 19.80 -11.59
N ASP A 228 13.63 20.65 -11.36
CA ASP A 228 13.83 21.95 -10.71
C ASP A 228 13.99 21.82 -9.19
N GLU A 229 13.22 20.93 -8.56
CA GLU A 229 13.10 20.81 -7.10
C GLU A 229 13.88 19.64 -6.49
N TYR A 230 14.09 18.54 -7.24
CA TYR A 230 14.65 17.29 -6.75
C TYR A 230 15.73 16.73 -7.69
N PRO A 231 16.86 17.42 -7.83
CA PRO A 231 17.92 17.02 -8.77
C PRO A 231 18.59 15.68 -8.44
N GLU A 232 18.35 15.11 -7.25
CA GLU A 232 18.76 13.75 -6.89
C GLU A 232 17.93 12.66 -7.57
N VAL A 233 16.74 12.98 -8.09
CA VAL A 233 15.89 12.05 -8.83
C VAL A 233 16.43 11.93 -10.25
N ASP A 234 17.08 10.79 -10.52
CA ASP A 234 17.63 10.46 -11.84
C ASP A 234 16.72 9.53 -12.64
N THR A 235 15.68 8.97 -12.02
CA THR A 235 14.80 7.97 -12.64
C THR A 235 13.33 8.29 -12.35
N LEU A 236 12.50 8.34 -13.39
CA LEU A 236 11.06 8.56 -13.28
C LEU A 236 10.29 7.42 -13.95
N PHE A 237 9.44 6.74 -13.18
CA PHE A 237 8.49 5.76 -13.70
C PHE A 237 7.18 6.45 -14.10
N ILE A 238 6.77 6.23 -15.34
CA ILE A 238 5.54 6.79 -15.93
C ILE A 238 4.63 5.68 -16.46
N PRO A 239 3.32 5.93 -16.62
CA PRO A 239 2.44 4.99 -17.29
C PRO A 239 2.87 4.76 -18.75
N LYS A 240 2.79 3.52 -19.23
CA LYS A 240 3.18 3.17 -20.61
C LYS A 240 2.48 4.04 -21.66
N ARG A 241 1.22 4.36 -21.43
CA ARG A 241 0.40 5.22 -22.30
C ARG A 241 0.87 6.66 -22.38
N ASN A 242 1.65 7.14 -21.41
CA ASN A 242 2.25 8.47 -21.46
C ASN A 242 3.54 8.50 -22.31
N GLU A 243 4.09 7.38 -22.80
CA GLU A 243 5.34 7.44 -23.60
C GLU A 243 5.18 8.22 -24.92
N PHE A 244 3.94 8.32 -25.40
CA PHE A 244 3.54 9.02 -26.61
C PHE A 244 3.12 10.48 -26.36
N ASP A 245 3.15 10.93 -25.10
CA ASP A 245 2.87 12.32 -24.79
C ASP A 245 3.99 13.22 -25.33
N ASP A 246 3.62 14.40 -25.81
CA ASP A 246 4.56 15.40 -26.27
C ASP A 246 5.20 16.12 -25.07
N PHE A 247 6.34 15.60 -24.62
CA PHE A 247 7.15 16.21 -23.59
C PHE A 247 8.64 16.14 -23.93
N ILE A 248 9.38 17.16 -23.51
CA ILE A 248 10.83 17.19 -23.68
C ILE A 248 11.43 16.15 -22.75
N ARG A 249 12.05 15.12 -23.31
CA ARG A 249 12.81 14.14 -22.54
C ARG A 249 14.06 14.82 -21.99
N PRO A 250 14.17 15.02 -20.67
CA PRO A 250 15.35 15.64 -20.10
C PRO A 250 16.55 14.72 -20.23
N ILE A 251 17.74 15.30 -20.42
CA ILE A 251 18.99 14.55 -20.54
C ILE A 251 19.35 13.85 -19.21
N ASN A 252 18.94 14.44 -18.09
CA ASN A 252 19.40 14.07 -16.75
C ASN A 252 18.45 13.12 -16.01
N ILE A 253 17.29 12.76 -16.58
CA ILE A 253 16.34 11.85 -15.96
C ILE A 253 16.02 10.70 -16.93
N LYS A 254 16.28 9.49 -16.48
CA LYS A 254 15.88 8.24 -17.13
C LYS A 254 14.38 8.02 -16.94
N ILE A 255 13.63 8.05 -18.04
CA ILE A 255 12.18 7.82 -18.01
C ILE A 255 11.89 6.36 -18.38
N ILE A 256 11.24 5.64 -17.46
CA ILE A 256 10.87 4.23 -17.63
C ILE A 256 9.35 4.11 -17.69
N ALA A 257 8.85 3.63 -18.82
CA ALA A 257 7.41 3.51 -19.06
C ALA A 257 6.92 2.09 -18.68
N VAL A 258 5.95 2.00 -17.77
CA VAL A 258 5.43 0.75 -17.19
C VAL A 258 3.93 0.62 -17.40
N ASP A 259 3.44 -0.58 -17.76
CA ASP A 259 2.00 -0.82 -17.99
C ASP A 259 1.32 -1.49 -16.79
N ARG A 260 2.03 -2.37 -16.08
CA ARG A 260 1.51 -3.12 -14.93
C ARG A 260 2.24 -2.79 -13.65
N PHE A 261 1.49 -2.79 -12.56
CA PHE A 261 2.01 -2.62 -11.21
C PHE A 261 2.99 -3.73 -10.83
N SER A 262 2.71 -4.98 -11.21
CA SER A 262 3.61 -6.12 -10.99
C SER A 262 5.01 -5.90 -11.56
N ASP A 263 5.10 -5.39 -12.79
CA ASP A 263 6.37 -5.17 -13.48
C ASP A 263 7.19 -4.10 -12.75
N LEU A 264 6.52 -3.05 -12.25
CA LEU A 264 7.17 -2.03 -11.45
C LEU A 264 7.68 -2.59 -10.12
N VAL A 265 6.89 -3.42 -9.45
CA VAL A 265 7.28 -4.07 -8.19
C VAL A 265 8.50 -4.96 -8.41
N GLU A 266 8.56 -5.73 -9.49
CA GLU A 266 9.72 -6.57 -9.82
C GLU A 266 10.97 -5.74 -10.13
N ILE A 267 10.83 -4.58 -10.78
CA ILE A 267 11.96 -3.67 -11.03
C ILE A 267 12.50 -3.07 -9.73
N ILE A 268 11.63 -2.62 -8.83
CA ILE A 268 12.01 -1.92 -7.59
C ILE A 268 12.40 -2.90 -6.47
N PHE A 269 11.76 -4.05 -6.42
CA PHE A 269 11.98 -5.12 -5.44
C PHE A 269 12.17 -6.46 -6.17
N PRO A 270 13.35 -6.72 -6.77
CA PRO A 270 13.59 -7.94 -7.56
C PRO A 270 13.39 -9.25 -6.77
N ASP A 271 13.53 -9.20 -5.45
CA ASP A 271 13.32 -10.32 -4.53
C ASP A 271 11.95 -10.30 -3.84
N TYR A 272 10.96 -9.58 -4.37
CA TYR A 272 9.68 -9.34 -3.69
C TYR A 272 8.96 -10.62 -3.25
N LYS A 273 9.08 -11.73 -3.99
CA LYS A 273 8.51 -13.03 -3.59
C LYS A 273 9.09 -13.55 -2.28
N ASN A 274 10.41 -13.45 -2.11
CA ASN A 274 11.08 -13.80 -0.85
C ASN A 274 10.70 -12.81 0.27
N LEU A 275 10.55 -11.52 -0.06
CA LEU A 275 10.12 -10.51 0.90
C LEU A 275 8.69 -10.75 1.41
N ILE A 276 7.79 -11.17 0.52
CA ILE A 276 6.43 -11.61 0.85
C ILE A 276 6.52 -12.78 1.85
N ASP A 277 7.22 -13.84 1.50
CA ASP A 277 7.27 -15.05 2.36
C ASP A 277 7.96 -14.82 3.72
N GLY A 278 8.97 -13.93 3.76
CA GLY A 278 9.76 -13.62 4.95
C GLY A 278 9.14 -12.58 5.91
N ASN A 279 8.43 -11.57 5.39
CA ASN A 279 7.91 -10.46 6.21
C ASN A 279 6.46 -10.64 6.66
N ILE A 280 5.70 -11.56 6.03
CA ILE A 280 4.32 -11.83 6.41
C ILE A 280 4.32 -12.69 7.69
N LYS A 281 4.21 -12.02 8.85
CA LYS A 281 4.12 -12.66 10.16
C LYS A 281 2.74 -13.25 10.44
N GLU A 282 1.70 -12.60 9.94
CA GLU A 282 0.32 -13.03 10.10
C GLU A 282 -0.06 -13.97 8.97
N LYS A 283 -0.38 -15.21 9.33
CA LYS A 283 -0.69 -16.25 8.36
C LYS A 283 -2.03 -16.88 8.74
N ILE A 284 -2.84 -17.10 7.72
CA ILE A 284 -4.05 -17.92 7.79
C ILE A 284 -3.82 -19.08 6.85
N TYR A 285 -3.94 -20.30 7.36
CA TYR A 285 -3.78 -21.53 6.60
C TYR A 285 -4.64 -22.63 7.21
N PHE A 286 -5.01 -23.61 6.40
CA PHE A 286 -5.55 -24.85 6.94
C PHE A 286 -4.41 -25.76 7.35
N GLU A 287 -4.55 -26.34 8.54
CA GLU A 287 -3.77 -27.51 8.88
C GLU A 287 -4.68 -28.73 8.71
N VAL A 288 -4.29 -29.63 7.81
CA VAL A 288 -4.88 -30.96 7.72
C VAL A 288 -4.43 -31.71 8.95
N LEU A 289 -5.29 -31.77 9.97
CA LEU A 289 -4.85 -32.28 11.26
C LEU A 289 -4.71 -33.79 11.23
N LYS A 290 -5.77 -34.56 10.89
CA LYS A 290 -5.78 -36.03 11.00
C LYS A 290 -6.89 -36.69 10.16
N ASN A 291 -6.73 -38.00 9.94
CA ASN A 291 -7.86 -38.89 9.67
C ASN A 291 -8.76 -38.98 10.91
N VAL A 292 -10.06 -38.99 10.69
CA VAL A 292 -11.08 -38.97 11.73
C VAL A 292 -12.04 -40.11 11.47
N GLU A 293 -12.43 -40.79 12.54
CA GLU A 293 -13.49 -41.79 12.49
C GLU A 293 -14.81 -41.13 12.89
N LEU A 294 -15.82 -41.30 12.04
CA LEU A 294 -17.16 -40.76 12.28
C LEU A 294 -18.06 -41.81 12.91
N THR A 295 -18.82 -41.42 13.92
CA THR A 295 -19.92 -42.22 14.43
C THR A 295 -21.22 -41.74 13.79
N LEU A 296 -21.79 -42.57 12.92
CA LEU A 296 -23.02 -42.25 12.20
C LEU A 296 -24.26 -42.35 13.12
N PRO A 297 -25.23 -41.42 13.00
CA PRO A 297 -26.54 -41.53 13.65
C PRO A 297 -27.26 -42.85 13.36
N LYS A 298 -28.03 -43.35 14.34
CA LYS A 298 -28.72 -44.66 14.25
C LYS A 298 -29.74 -44.77 13.11
N HIS A 299 -30.27 -43.65 12.61
CA HIS A 299 -31.22 -43.62 11.49
C HIS A 299 -30.55 -43.72 10.12
N LEU A 300 -29.22 -43.64 10.05
CA LEU A 300 -28.49 -43.82 8.79
C LEU A 300 -28.37 -45.32 8.45
N PRO A 301 -28.39 -45.69 7.17
CA PRO A 301 -28.27 -47.09 6.76
C PRO A 301 -26.95 -47.70 7.26
N LYS A 302 -27.04 -48.87 7.93
CA LYS A 302 -25.86 -49.64 8.37
C LYS A 302 -24.98 -50.13 7.22
N THR A 303 -25.46 -50.05 5.99
CA THR A 303 -24.77 -50.45 4.77
C THR A 303 -23.80 -49.38 4.25
N MET A 304 -23.71 -48.21 4.89
CA MET A 304 -22.63 -47.29 4.61
C MET A 304 -21.38 -47.73 5.34
N ASP A 305 -20.31 -48.05 4.60
CA ASP A 305 -18.96 -48.12 5.16
C ASP A 305 -18.68 -46.86 5.96
N THR A 306 -18.06 -47.02 7.14
CA THR A 306 -17.71 -45.90 8.02
C THR A 306 -16.89 -44.91 7.21
N PRO A 307 -17.42 -43.72 6.89
CA PRO A 307 -16.73 -42.84 5.98
C PRO A 307 -15.45 -42.34 6.62
N LYS A 308 -14.34 -42.38 5.87
CA LYS A 308 -13.12 -41.67 6.26
C LYS A 308 -13.44 -40.18 6.24
N ALA A 309 -13.23 -39.53 7.37
CA ALA A 309 -13.31 -38.08 7.48
C ALA A 309 -11.93 -37.48 7.66
N ILE A 310 -11.78 -36.25 7.22
CA ILE A 310 -10.55 -35.47 7.39
C ILE A 310 -10.92 -34.18 8.11
N LEU A 311 -10.20 -33.92 9.20
CA LEU A 311 -10.32 -32.70 9.97
C LEU A 311 -9.38 -31.65 9.39
N PHE A 312 -9.96 -30.56 8.92
CA PHE A 312 -9.27 -29.32 8.60
C PHE A 312 -9.51 -28.35 9.74
N THR A 313 -8.43 -27.90 10.38
CA THR A 313 -8.54 -26.81 11.36
C THR A 313 -7.97 -25.55 10.73
N LEU A 314 -8.78 -24.49 10.72
CA LEU A 314 -8.31 -23.18 10.31
C LEU A 314 -7.39 -22.64 11.42
N LYS A 315 -6.09 -22.61 11.13
CA LYS A 315 -5.11 -21.95 12.01
C LYS A 315 -4.84 -20.55 11.47
N TYR A 316 -4.90 -19.59 12.37
CA TYR A 316 -4.53 -18.22 12.05
C TYR A 316 -3.84 -17.57 13.24
N SER A 317 -2.77 -16.83 12.96
CA SER A 317 -2.08 -16.00 13.95
C SER A 317 -2.61 -14.56 13.97
N TYR A 318 -3.87 -14.39 13.55
CA TYR A 318 -4.53 -13.11 13.35
C TYR A 318 -5.42 -12.76 14.55
N ASN A 319 -5.21 -11.59 15.16
CA ASN A 319 -5.96 -11.13 16.34
C ASN A 319 -7.26 -10.37 15.99
N GLY A 320 -7.60 -10.23 14.70
CA GLY A 320 -8.81 -9.53 14.25
C GLY A 320 -9.93 -10.46 13.77
N GLU A 321 -11.04 -9.87 13.31
CA GLU A 321 -12.10 -10.64 12.66
C GLU A 321 -11.74 -10.96 11.21
N LEU A 322 -11.86 -12.23 10.83
CA LEU A 322 -11.65 -12.68 9.46
C LEU A 322 -12.82 -12.23 8.58
N GLY A 323 -12.54 -11.36 7.61
CA GLY A 323 -13.52 -10.95 6.61
C GLY A 323 -13.85 -12.08 5.61
N THR A 324 -15.01 -11.98 4.95
CA THR A 324 -15.45 -12.94 3.91
C THR A 324 -14.52 -13.00 2.69
N GLU A 325 -13.81 -11.91 2.38
CA GLU A 325 -12.83 -11.85 1.29
C GLU A 325 -11.67 -12.84 1.49
N VAL A 326 -11.20 -12.95 2.74
CA VAL A 326 -10.13 -13.88 3.14
C VAL A 326 -10.57 -15.32 2.91
N MET A 327 -11.82 -15.62 3.27
CA MET A 327 -12.39 -16.95 3.12
C MET A 327 -12.48 -17.38 1.66
N ASN A 328 -12.90 -16.47 0.75
CA ASN A 328 -13.11 -16.79 -0.66
C ASN A 328 -11.83 -17.19 -1.42
N LYS A 329 -10.68 -16.70 -0.98
CA LYS A 329 -9.37 -17.02 -1.56
C LYS A 329 -8.78 -18.34 -1.07
N LEU A 330 -9.29 -18.92 0.02
CA LEU A 330 -8.86 -20.23 0.46
C LEU A 330 -9.37 -21.28 -0.54
N ASP A 331 -8.46 -21.87 -1.31
CA ASP A 331 -8.79 -22.89 -2.31
C ASP A 331 -8.85 -24.29 -1.69
N LEU A 332 -9.83 -24.45 -0.79
CA LEU A 332 -10.17 -25.75 -0.20
C LEU A 332 -10.39 -26.82 -1.28
N VAL A 333 -10.88 -26.45 -2.47
CA VAL A 333 -11.13 -27.42 -3.55
C VAL A 333 -9.84 -28.07 -4.03
N ASN A 334 -8.75 -27.30 -4.20
CA ASN A 334 -7.45 -27.86 -4.57
C ASN A 334 -6.87 -28.74 -3.44
N GLU A 335 -7.02 -28.33 -2.19
CA GLU A 335 -6.59 -29.12 -1.04
C GLU A 335 -7.34 -30.46 -0.96
N ILE A 336 -8.67 -30.43 -1.08
CA ILE A 336 -9.56 -31.59 -1.03
C ILE A 336 -9.40 -32.47 -2.29
N GLY A 337 -9.14 -31.87 -3.45
CA GLY A 337 -9.01 -32.59 -4.73
C GLY A 337 -7.85 -33.59 -4.74
N SER A 338 -6.81 -33.35 -3.92
CA SER A 338 -5.72 -34.30 -3.71
C SER A 338 -6.12 -35.51 -2.83
N ILE A 339 -7.14 -35.33 -1.99
CA ILE A 339 -7.55 -36.24 -0.93
C ILE A 339 -8.65 -37.21 -1.39
N GLY A 340 -9.51 -36.80 -2.33
CA GLY A 340 -10.65 -37.58 -2.79
C GLY A 340 -10.57 -37.93 -4.28
N LYS A 341 -9.81 -38.97 -4.64
CA LYS A 341 -10.00 -39.66 -5.94
C LYS A 341 -11.23 -40.59 -5.93
N ASP A 342 -11.70 -40.97 -4.74
CA ASP A 342 -12.90 -41.77 -4.53
C ASP A 342 -14.10 -40.87 -4.19
N ASP A 343 -15.26 -41.15 -4.77
CA ASP A 343 -16.49 -40.33 -4.81
C ASP A 343 -17.15 -39.99 -3.45
N SER A 344 -16.49 -40.20 -2.32
CA SER A 344 -17.01 -39.82 -1.00
C SER A 344 -15.92 -39.44 0.00
N ALA A 345 -15.94 -38.19 0.46
CA ALA A 345 -15.10 -37.71 1.56
C ALA A 345 -15.93 -36.85 2.53
N TRP A 346 -15.68 -37.02 3.83
CA TRP A 346 -16.27 -36.19 4.87
C TRP A 346 -15.23 -35.21 5.37
N LEU A 347 -15.58 -33.92 5.38
CA LEU A 347 -14.67 -32.86 5.77
C LEU A 347 -15.23 -32.21 7.04
N ILE A 348 -14.44 -32.25 8.11
CA ILE A 348 -14.77 -31.58 9.36
C ILE A 348 -13.95 -30.29 9.38
N LEU A 349 -14.62 -29.16 9.53
CA LEU A 349 -13.99 -27.84 9.59
C LEU A 349 -14.02 -27.33 11.03
N ASP A 350 -12.85 -27.15 11.61
CA ASP A 350 -12.63 -26.70 12.98
C ASP A 350 -12.08 -25.28 13.05
N ASN A 351 -12.49 -24.57 14.11
CA ASN A 351 -12.20 -23.16 14.35
C ASN A 351 -12.74 -22.21 13.26
N VAL A 352 -13.96 -22.50 12.82
CA VAL A 352 -14.62 -21.78 11.73
C VAL A 352 -15.97 -21.23 12.20
N ARG A 353 -16.19 -19.90 12.11
CA ARG A 353 -17.49 -19.32 12.45
C ARG A 353 -18.56 -19.73 11.42
N PRO A 354 -19.70 -20.33 11.82
CA PRO A 354 -20.70 -20.91 10.90
C PRO A 354 -21.26 -19.93 9.85
N ASN A 355 -21.47 -18.66 10.22
CA ASN A 355 -22.10 -17.66 9.34
C ASN A 355 -21.22 -17.24 8.16
N TRP A 356 -19.90 -17.42 8.25
CA TRP A 356 -18.96 -17.06 7.18
C TRP A 356 -18.92 -18.09 6.05
N TYR A 357 -19.43 -19.30 6.32
CA TYR A 357 -19.18 -20.46 5.48
C TYR A 357 -20.33 -20.85 4.56
N VAL A 358 -21.59 -20.53 4.88
CA VAL A 358 -22.71 -20.96 4.05
C VAL A 358 -22.56 -20.44 2.61
N SER A 359 -22.22 -19.16 2.44
CA SER A 359 -21.96 -18.58 1.11
C SER A 359 -20.70 -19.15 0.46
N PHE A 360 -19.60 -19.23 1.22
CA PHE A 360 -18.30 -19.71 0.73
C PHE A 360 -18.36 -21.19 0.30
N LEU A 361 -18.80 -22.09 1.19
CA LEU A 361 -18.99 -23.51 0.88
C LEU A 361 -20.00 -23.71 -0.24
N SER A 362 -21.11 -22.99 -0.21
CA SER A 362 -22.09 -23.08 -1.30
C SER A 362 -21.43 -22.66 -2.62
N SER A 363 -20.61 -21.60 -2.67
CA SER A 363 -19.95 -21.19 -3.92
C SER A 363 -18.93 -22.19 -4.45
N LYS A 364 -18.18 -22.87 -3.57
CA LYS A 364 -17.11 -23.82 -3.95
C LYS A 364 -17.64 -25.23 -4.21
N PHE A 365 -18.74 -25.59 -3.55
CA PHE A 365 -19.28 -26.94 -3.52
C PHE A 365 -20.72 -27.05 -4.04
N TYR A 366 -21.26 -25.97 -4.62
CA TYR A 366 -22.53 -25.98 -5.34
C TYR A 366 -22.51 -27.14 -6.35
N ASN A 367 -23.47 -28.05 -6.27
CA ASN A 367 -23.60 -29.27 -7.08
C ASN A 367 -22.60 -30.41 -6.80
N LYS A 368 -21.70 -30.29 -5.81
CA LYS A 368 -20.73 -31.35 -5.44
C LYS A 368 -20.94 -31.95 -4.03
N CYS A 369 -21.67 -31.27 -3.15
CA CYS A 369 -21.95 -31.73 -1.79
C CYS A 369 -23.44 -32.02 -1.57
N SER A 370 -23.74 -32.99 -0.72
CA SER A 370 -25.13 -33.40 -0.44
C SER A 370 -25.72 -32.69 0.79
N VAL A 371 -24.90 -32.37 1.81
CA VAL A 371 -25.40 -31.86 3.11
C VAL A 371 -24.37 -30.96 3.81
N PHE A 372 -24.87 -29.91 4.46
CA PHE A 372 -24.18 -29.14 5.51
C PHE A 372 -24.78 -29.54 6.87
N ALA A 373 -23.95 -30.01 7.81
CA ALA A 373 -24.35 -30.27 9.19
C ALA A 373 -23.46 -29.50 10.16
N VAL A 374 -23.99 -29.14 11.33
CA VAL A 374 -23.24 -28.50 12.42
C VAL A 374 -23.09 -29.52 13.53
N THR A 375 -21.85 -29.82 13.94
CA THR A 375 -21.57 -30.71 15.06
C THR A 375 -21.10 -29.90 16.26
N SER A 376 -21.60 -30.19 17.46
CA SER A 376 -21.06 -29.60 18.69
C SER A 376 -20.04 -30.53 19.33
N LYS A 377 -18.87 -30.03 19.73
CA LYS A 377 -18.10 -30.71 20.79
C LYS A 377 -18.79 -30.52 22.14
N SER A 378 -18.45 -31.37 23.10
CA SER A 378 -18.91 -31.32 24.50
C SER A 378 -18.48 -30.07 25.27
N ASP A 379 -17.55 -29.27 24.73
CA ASP A 379 -16.98 -28.04 25.30
C ASP A 379 -17.58 -26.74 24.71
N GLY A 380 -18.59 -26.83 23.83
CA GLY A 380 -19.39 -25.68 23.38
C GLY A 380 -19.02 -25.08 22.03
N PHE A 381 -18.00 -25.58 21.32
CA PHE A 381 -17.69 -25.13 19.95
C PHE A 381 -18.51 -25.87 18.90
N GLN A 382 -19.06 -25.11 17.93
CA GLN A 382 -19.78 -25.62 16.77
C GLN A 382 -18.82 -25.76 15.57
N HIS A 383 -18.64 -26.98 15.08
CA HIS A 383 -17.90 -27.29 13.85
C HIS A 383 -18.87 -27.50 12.68
N ALA A 384 -18.43 -27.19 11.46
CA ALA A 384 -19.18 -27.50 10.25
C ALA A 384 -18.68 -28.83 9.65
N VAL A 385 -19.59 -29.71 9.29
CA VAL A 385 -19.29 -30.93 8.53
C VAL A 385 -19.83 -30.78 7.13
N VAL A 386 -18.94 -30.92 6.15
CA VAL A 386 -19.25 -30.91 4.72
C VAL A 386 -19.14 -32.34 4.20
N VAL A 387 -20.24 -32.85 3.64
CA VAL A 387 -20.26 -34.20 3.07
C VAL A 387 -20.25 -34.13 1.55
N PHE A 388 -19.14 -34.59 0.97
CA PHE A 388 -19.07 -34.88 -0.46
C PHE A 388 -19.52 -36.31 -0.69
N LYS A 389 -20.65 -36.48 -1.39
CA LYS A 389 -21.01 -37.76 -2.01
C LYS A 389 -21.96 -37.53 -3.18
N ARG A 390 -21.76 -38.23 -4.30
CA ARG A 390 -22.83 -38.40 -5.30
C ARG A 390 -23.89 -39.34 -4.71
N GLY A 391 -25.06 -38.81 -4.34
CA GLY A 391 -26.18 -39.58 -3.81
C GLY A 391 -26.70 -39.09 -2.45
N ASN A 392 -27.80 -39.69 -1.99
CA ASN A 392 -28.42 -39.31 -0.72
C ASN A 392 -27.68 -39.97 0.45
N VAL A 393 -27.01 -39.17 1.28
CA VAL A 393 -26.26 -39.66 2.44
C VAL A 393 -27.17 -39.94 3.64
N GLY A 394 -28.44 -39.56 3.56
CA GLY A 394 -29.44 -39.74 4.63
C GLY A 394 -29.29 -38.79 5.82
N VAL A 395 -28.25 -37.95 5.83
CA VAL A 395 -27.99 -36.95 6.86
C VAL A 395 -28.99 -35.80 6.71
N LYS A 396 -29.57 -35.35 7.83
CA LYS A 396 -30.51 -34.24 7.87
C LYS A 396 -29.90 -33.01 8.56
N PRO A 397 -30.32 -31.79 8.19
CA PRO A 397 -29.98 -30.60 8.97
C PRO A 397 -30.34 -30.80 10.45
N GLY A 398 -29.38 -30.57 11.35
CA GLY A 398 -29.54 -30.78 12.79
C GLY A 398 -29.09 -32.14 13.33
N ASP A 399 -28.70 -33.09 12.47
CA ASP A 399 -28.09 -34.34 12.91
C ASP A 399 -26.77 -34.07 13.66
N LYS A 400 -26.64 -34.65 14.86
CA LYS A 400 -25.39 -34.61 15.63
C LYS A 400 -24.51 -35.78 15.21
N ILE A 401 -23.34 -35.47 14.64
CA ILE A 401 -22.40 -36.48 14.13
C ILE A 401 -21.13 -36.42 14.98
N PRO A 402 -21.03 -37.24 16.05
CA PRO A 402 -19.81 -37.29 16.84
C PRO A 402 -18.66 -37.89 16.02
N TYR A 403 -17.46 -37.37 16.25
CA TYR A 403 -16.23 -37.84 15.61
C TYR A 403 -15.14 -38.09 16.65
N LYS A 404 -14.21 -39.00 16.33
CA LYS A 404 -13.03 -39.29 17.14
C LYS A 404 -11.77 -39.14 16.30
N LEU A 405 -10.80 -38.39 16.81
CA LEU A 405 -9.48 -38.29 16.20
C LEU A 405 -8.79 -39.65 16.25
N ILE A 406 -8.28 -40.11 15.11
CA ILE A 406 -7.42 -41.29 15.05
C ILE A 406 -6.00 -40.79 15.35
N GLU A 407 -5.41 -41.23 16.46
CA GLU A 407 -4.00 -40.97 16.71
C GLU A 407 -3.19 -41.69 15.63
N GLN A 408 -2.45 -40.92 14.82
CA GLN A 408 -1.44 -41.53 13.95
C GLN A 408 -0.39 -42.13 14.87
N THR A 409 -0.29 -43.46 14.88
CA THR A 409 0.87 -44.16 15.40
C THR A 409 2.08 -43.65 14.62
N SER A 410 2.95 -42.87 15.29
CA SER A 410 4.22 -42.40 14.74
C SER A 410 4.95 -43.59 14.12
N SER A 411 5.15 -43.56 12.81
CA SER A 411 5.88 -44.60 12.08
C SER A 411 7.37 -44.43 12.26
#